data_AF-O76768-F1
#
_entry.id   AF-O76768-F1
#
_cell.length_a   1.000
_cell.length_b   1.000
_cell.length_c   1.000
_cell.angle_alpha   90.00
_cell.angle_beta   90.00
_cell.angle_gamma   90.00
#
_symmetry.space_group_name_H-M   'P 1'
#
loop_
_entity.id
_entity.type
_entity.pdbx_description
1 polymer ?
#
loop_
_entity_poly.entity_id
_entity_poly.type
_entity_poly.pdbx_seq_one_letter_code
_entity_poly.pdbx_strand_id
1 'polypeptide(L)' 'PWQVLMLTNGRPGCGGTLIAPNWVLTAAHCVHQTSTQQHVLRAGEHNVNIREGSEEDIP' A
#
# COMPACT_ATOMS: atom_id res chain seq x y z
N PRO A 1 -12.71 -0.76 -6.41
CA PRO A 1 -11.73 0.35 -6.26
C PRO A 1 -10.32 -0.24 -6.35
N TRP A 2 -9.33 0.50 -6.85
CA TRP A 2 -8.00 -0.07 -7.18
C TRP A 2 -6.82 0.64 -6.53
N GLN A 3 -7.02 1.80 -5.90
CA GLN A 3 -5.94 2.54 -5.26
C GLN A 3 -5.42 1.78 -4.03
N VAL A 4 -4.11 1.63 -3.93
CA VAL A 4 -3.41 1.01 -2.80
C VAL A 4 -2.39 1.99 -2.25
N LEU A 5 -2.39 2.17 -0.92
CA LEU A 5 -1.34 2.88 -0.20
C LEU A 5 -0.24 1.91 0.18
N MET A 6 1.02 2.26 -0.10
CA MET A 6 2.19 1.54 0.41
C MET A 6 2.77 2.27 1.62
N LEU A 7 2.75 1.59 2.76
CA LEU A 7 3.32 2.05 4.01
C LEU A 7 4.73 1.48 4.19
N THR A 8 5.75 2.33 4.20
CA THR A 8 7.13 1.94 4.45
C THR A 8 7.49 2.22 5.90
N ASN A 9 7.81 1.20 6.69
CA ASN A 9 8.04 1.32 8.14
C ASN A 9 6.89 2.08 8.86
N GLY A 10 5.64 1.79 8.46
CA GLY A 10 4.44 2.41 9.03
C GLY A 10 4.14 3.83 8.56
N ARG A 11 4.90 4.38 7.60
CA ARG A 11 4.69 5.72 7.05
C ARG A 11 4.20 5.68 5.61
N PRO A 12 3.21 6.52 5.21
CA PRO A 12 2.82 6.67 3.81
C PRO A 12 4.02 7.04 2.94
N GLY A 13 4.30 6.24 1.91
CA GLY A 13 5.45 6.45 1.04
C GLY A 13 5.08 6.48 -0.43
N CYS A 14 4.48 5.39 -0.92
CA CYS A 14 4.17 5.19 -2.33
C CYS A 14 2.70 4.80 -2.53
N GLY A 15 2.28 4.81 -3.79
CA GLY A 15 1.00 4.24 -4.22
C GLY A 15 1.18 2.96 -5.03
N GLY A 16 0.08 2.27 -5.28
CA GLY A 16 0.00 1.12 -6.17
C GLY A 16 -1.42 0.93 -6.70
N THR A 17 -1.57 0.04 -7.67
CA THR A 17 -2.86 -0.32 -8.26
C THR A 17 -3.11 -1.81 -8.10
N LEU A 18 -4.22 -2.19 -7.48
CA LEU A 18 -4.68 -3.58 -7.41
C LEU A 18 -5.11 -4.06 -8.79
N ILE A 19 -4.35 -4.97 -9.38
CA ILE A 19 -4.60 -5.53 -10.73
C ILE A 19 -5.20 -6.95 -10.68
N ALA A 20 -5.06 -7.63 -9.55
CA ALA A 20 -5.71 -8.90 -9.21
C ALA A 20 -5.74 -9.06 -7.67
N PRO A 21 -6.53 -9.99 -7.08
CA PRO A 21 -6.77 -10.06 -5.64
C PRO A 21 -5.53 -10.03 -4.72
N ASN A 22 -4.37 -10.47 -5.20
CA ASN A 22 -3.10 -10.45 -4.45
C ASN A 22 -1.95 -9.82 -5.25
N TRP A 23 -2.27 -9.01 -6.26
CA TRP A 23 -1.28 -8.41 -7.16
C TRP A 23 -1.47 -6.91 -7.23
N VAL A 24 -0.44 -6.19 -6.78
CA VAL A 24 -0.37 -4.73 -6.84
C VAL A 24 0.75 -4.32 -7.79
N LEU A 25 0.40 -3.51 -8.79
CA LEU A 25 1.37 -2.86 -9.66
C LEU A 25 1.83 -1.54 -9.03
N THR A 26 3.13 -1.30 -8.98
CA THR A 26 3.74 -0.05 -8.47
C THR A 26 5.00 0.33 -9.26
N ALA A 27 5.57 1.49 -8.96
CA ALA A 27 6.81 1.94 -9.56
C ALA A 27 8.02 1.18 -8.99
N ALA A 28 9.00 0.85 -9.84
CA ALA A 28 10.19 0.11 -9.43
C ALA A 28 10.98 0.80 -8.30
N HIS A 29 11.05 2.14 -8.29
CA HIS A 29 11.77 2.88 -7.26
C HIS A 29 11.09 2.81 -5.87
N CYS A 30 9.81 2.43 -5.78
CA CYS A 30 9.12 2.25 -4.51
C CYS A 30 9.53 0.96 -3.80
N VAL A 31 10.06 -0.02 -4.54
CA VAL A 31 10.49 -1.33 -4.04
C VAL A 31 12.01 -1.56 -4.15
N HIS A 32 12.70 -0.77 -4.98
CA HIS A 32 14.15 -0.87 -5.12
C HIS A 32 14.83 -0.36 -3.83
N GLN A 33 15.74 -1.17 -3.26
CA GLN A 33 16.52 -0.87 -2.03
C GLN A 33 15.74 -0.89 -0.70
N THR A 34 14.51 -1.40 -0.69
CA THR A 34 13.74 -1.63 0.54
C THR A 34 13.49 -3.13 0.70
N SER A 35 13.56 -3.65 1.93
CA SER A 35 13.16 -5.05 2.19
C SER A 35 11.65 -5.15 2.03
N THR A 36 11.14 -6.22 1.40
CA THR A 36 9.70 -6.48 1.27
C THR A 36 8.98 -6.50 2.63
N GLN A 37 9.69 -6.87 3.70
CA GLN A 37 9.20 -6.90 5.08
C GLN A 37 8.91 -5.50 5.65
N GLN A 38 9.38 -4.44 5.00
CA GLN A 38 9.17 -3.06 5.43
C GLN A 38 7.91 -2.43 4.85
N HIS A 39 7.25 -3.11 3.91
CA HIS A 39 6.06 -2.62 3.22
C HIS A 39 4.80 -3.27 3.77
N VAL A 40 3.81 -2.44 4.09
CA VAL A 40 2.42 -2.86 4.28
C VAL A 40 1.60 -2.24 3.16
N LEU A 41 0.84 -3.06 2.44
CA LEU A 41 -0.05 -2.59 1.37
C LEU A 41 -1.45 -2.40 1.95
N ARG A 42 -2.05 -1.23 1.77
CA ARG A 42 -3.38 -0.91 2.30
C ARG A 42 -4.35 -0.55 1.17
N ALA A 43 -5.44 -1.31 1.07
CA ALA A 43 -6.58 -0.97 0.23
C ALA A 43 -7.67 -0.24 1.06
N GLY A 44 -8.60 0.42 0.37
CA GLY A 44 -9.77 1.05 1.04
C GLY A 44 -9.46 2.33 1.84
N GLU A 45 -8.24 2.86 1.71
CA GLU A 45 -7.78 4.11 2.32
C GLU A 45 -8.28 5.33 1.54
N HIS A 46 -8.74 6.37 2.25
CA HIS A 46 -9.16 7.64 1.68
C HIS A 46 -8.53 8.83 2.42
N ASN A 47 -8.51 8.80 3.75
CA ASN A 47 -7.85 9.82 4.57
C ASN A 47 -6.79 9.22 5.50
N VAL A 48 -5.53 9.30 5.06
CA VAL A 48 -4.34 8.76 5.75
C VAL A 48 -4.12 9.23 7.20
N ASN A 49 -4.85 10.25 7.67
CA ASN A 49 -4.73 10.78 9.02
C ASN A 49 -5.70 10.15 10.02
N ILE A 50 -6.68 9.37 9.56
CA ILE A 50 -7.68 8.70 10.40
C ILE A 50 -7.85 7.25 9.92
N ARG A 51 -8.33 6.35 10.79
CA ARG A 51 -8.84 5.04 10.35
C ARG A 51 -10.34 5.11 10.24
N GLU A 52 -10.85 4.90 9.05
CA GLU A 52 -12.27 4.96 8.69
C GLU A 52 -12.96 3.59 8.88
N GLY A 53 -12.18 2.52 8.99
CA GLY A 53 -12.66 1.14 9.15
C GLY A 53 -12.82 0.39 7.82
N SER A 54 -12.68 1.08 6.69
CA SER A 54 -12.61 0.49 5.35
C SER A 54 -11.21 0.03 4.96
N GLU A 55 -10.19 0.39 5.73
CA GLU A 55 -8.80 0.06 5.44
C GLU A 55 -8.54 -1.44 5.63
N GLU A 56 -7.97 -2.06 4.60
CA GLU A 56 -7.55 -3.46 4.63
C GLU A 56 -6.05 -3.53 4.35
N ASP A 57 -5.28 -4.00 5.35
CA ASP A 57 -3.85 -4.25 5.20
C ASP A 57 -3.66 -5.66 4.59
N ILE A 58 -3.13 -5.71 3.37
CA ILE A 58 -2.85 -6.94 2.62
C ILE A 58 -1.52 -7.52 3.12
N PRO A 59 -1.50 -8.77 3.60
CA PRO A 59 -0.31 -9.42 4.15
C PRO A 59 0.78 -9.74 3.12
#